data_AF-A0A2V8WV05-F1
#
_entry.id   AF-A0A2V8WV05-F1
#
_cell.length_a   1.000
_cell.length_b   1.000
_cell.length_c   1.000
_cell.angle_alpha   90.00
_cell.angle_beta   90.00
_cell.angle_gamma   90.00
#
_symmetry.space_group_name_H-M   'P 1'
#
loop_
_entity.id
_entity.type
_entity.pdbx_description
1 polymer ?
#
loop_
_entity_poly.entity_id
_entity_poly.type
_entity_poly.pdbx_seq_one_letter_code
_entity_poly.pdbx_strand_id
1 'polypeptide(L)'
;MNLIELNRALRQLRLGAMAAVLETRLQQAQAEPMAPIDFLSCLVSDELTRRGDRLIERRQKQAQFRDPQATLDNFDFDFNKKMNRSL
;
A
#
# COMPACT_ATOMS: atom_id res chain seq x y z
N MET A 1 -12.07 0.37 -26.49
CA MET A 1 -11.51 0.84 -25.21
C MET A 1 -10.03 1.11 -25.42
N ASN A 2 -9.60 2.37 -25.44
CA ASN A 2 -8.18 2.73 -25.49
C ASN A 2 -7.59 2.86 -24.07
N LEU A 3 -6.28 3.03 -23.95
CA LEU A 3 -5.57 3.12 -22.67
C LEU A 3 -6.06 4.31 -21.80
N ILE A 4 -6.43 5.42 -22.43
CA ILE A 4 -6.91 6.63 -21.76
C ILE A 4 -8.29 6.40 -21.15
N GLU A 5 -9.20 5.79 -21.93
CA GLU A 5 -10.53 5.38 -21.49
C GLU A 5 -10.45 4.37 -20.35
N LEU A 6 -9.53 3.39 -20.46
CA LEU A 6 -9.29 2.41 -19.41
C LEU A 6 -8.77 3.07 -18.12
N ASN A 7 -7.80 3.98 -18.22
CA ASN A 7 -7.29 4.73 -17.05
C ASN A 7 -8.41 5.55 -16.39
N ARG A 8 -9.25 6.22 -17.19
CA ARG A 8 -10.43 6.95 -16.70
C ARG A 8 -11.42 6.01 -16.00
N ALA A 9 -11.74 4.86 -16.58
CA ALA A 9 -12.63 3.87 -15.99
C ALA A 9 -12.07 3.30 -14.67
N LEU A 10 -10.78 2.96 -14.62
CA LEU A 10 -10.11 2.50 -13.40
C LEU A 10 -10.20 3.55 -12.29
N ARG A 11 -10.02 4.83 -12.60
CA ARG A 11 -10.17 5.92 -11.63
C ARG A 11 -11.62 6.06 -11.12
N GLN A 12 -12.61 5.93 -12.01
CA GLN A 12 -14.03 5.91 -11.61
C GLN A 12 -14.36 4.76 -10.66
N LEU A 13 -13.74 3.59 -10.88
CA LEU A 13 -13.86 2.42 -10.00
C LEU A 13 -13.00 2.50 -8.73
N ARG A 14 -12.31 3.62 -8.50
CA ARG A 14 -11.38 3.82 -7.37
C ARG A 14 -10.23 2.80 -7.35
N LEU A 15 -9.77 2.37 -8.52
CA LEU A 15 -8.63 1.48 -8.74
C LEU A 15 -7.37 2.32 -9.06
N GLY A 16 -6.98 3.14 -8.08
CA GLY A 16 -5.95 4.17 -8.28
C GLY A 16 -4.52 3.64 -8.36
N ALA A 17 -4.23 2.48 -7.77
CA ALA A 17 -2.95 1.80 -7.92
C ALA A 17 -2.84 1.20 -9.32
N MET A 18 -3.85 0.44 -9.75
CA MET A 18 -3.91 -0.14 -11.09
C MET A 18 -3.76 0.94 -12.16
N ALA A 19 -4.48 2.06 -12.03
CA ALA A 19 -4.39 3.17 -12.97
C ALA A 19 -2.99 3.81 -13.05
N ALA A 20 -2.20 3.75 -11.96
CA ALA A 20 -0.86 4.31 -11.90
C ALA A 20 0.21 3.38 -12.49
N VAL A 21 0.01 2.06 -12.43
CA VAL A 21 0.98 1.06 -12.90
C VAL A 21 0.55 0.36 -14.20
N LEU A 22 -0.61 0.71 -14.76
CA LEU A 22 -1.15 0.04 -15.95
C LEU A 22 -0.18 0.04 -17.13
N GLU A 23 0.44 1.18 -17.42
CA GLU A 23 1.38 1.31 -18.54
C GLU A 23 2.66 0.51 -18.32
N THR A 24 3.23 0.59 -17.11
CA THR A 24 4.45 -0.13 -16.76
C THR A 24 4.23 -1.65 -16.75
N ARG A 25 3.11 -2.11 -16.19
CA ARG A 25 2.74 -3.54 -16.22
C ARG A 25 2.45 -4.03 -17.64
N LEU A 26 1.85 -3.20 -18.49
CA LEU A 26 1.60 -3.56 -19.89
C LEU A 26 2.90 -3.73 -20.67
N GLN A 27 3.87 -2.81 -20.49
CA GLN A 27 5.19 -2.95 -21.09
C GLN A 27 5.92 -4.20 -20.58
N GLN A 28 5.83 -4.51 -19.28
CA GLN A 28 6.39 -5.73 -18.70
C GLN A 28 5.79 -6.99 -19.33
N ALA A 29 4.46 -7.07 -19.44
CA ALA A 29 3.79 -8.22 -20.06
C ALA A 29 4.07 -8.40 -21.56
N GLN A 30 4.50 -7.33 -22.25
CA GLN A 30 4.95 -7.39 -23.64
C GLN A 30 6.40 -7.85 -23.76
N ALA A 31 7.27 -7.42 -22.83
CA ALA A 31 8.68 -7.81 -22.81
C ALA A 31 8.88 -9.25 -22.33
N GLU A 32 8.10 -9.66 -21.34
CA GLU A 32 8.05 -11.01 -20.80
C GLU A 32 6.63 -11.55 -21.01
N PRO A 33 6.38 -12.42 -22.00
CA PRO A 33 5.05 -12.87 -22.37
C PRO A 33 4.41 -13.63 -21.20
N MET A 34 3.62 -12.88 -20.45
CA MET A 34 2.94 -13.30 -19.23
C MET A 34 1.55 -13.82 -19.59
N ALA A 35 1.07 -14.84 -18.88
CA ALA A 35 -0.31 -15.30 -19.08
C ALA A 35 -1.29 -14.16 -18.73
N PRO A 36 -2.42 -14.01 -19.46
CA PRO A 36 -3.37 -12.92 -19.19
C PRO A 36 -3.87 -12.88 -17.73
N ILE A 37 -3.98 -14.06 -17.09
CA ILE A 37 -4.39 -14.19 -15.69
C ILE A 37 -3.35 -13.65 -14.72
N ASP A 38 -2.07 -13.82 -15.01
CA ASP A 38 -0.97 -13.34 -14.16
C ASP A 38 -0.87 -11.82 -14.24
N PHE A 39 -1.04 -11.25 -15.42
CA PHE A 39 -1.10 -9.80 -15.60
C PHE A 39 -2.23 -9.17 -14.77
N LEU A 40 -3.44 -9.74 -14.84
CA LEU A 40 -4.57 -9.28 -14.04
C LEU A 40 -4.32 -9.48 -12.54
N SER A 41 -3.72 -10.61 -12.15
CA SER A 41 -3.36 -10.90 -10.76
C SER A 41 -2.38 -9.87 -10.21
N CYS A 42 -1.35 -9.47 -10.97
CA CYS A 42 -0.40 -8.44 -10.58
C CYS A 42 -1.10 -7.09 -10.38
N LEU A 43 -1.93 -6.66 -11.33
CA LEU A 43 -2.66 -5.40 -11.23
C LEU A 43 -3.58 -5.36 -9.99
N VAL A 44 -4.33 -6.43 -9.75
CA VAL A 44 -5.22 -6.53 -8.58
C VAL A 44 -4.42 -6.54 -7.28
N SER A 45 -3.30 -7.26 -7.23
CA SER A 45 -2.42 -7.32 -6.06
C SER A 45 -1.82 -5.95 -5.73
N ASP A 46 -1.40 -5.18 -6.73
CA ASP A 46 -0.89 -3.81 -6.56
C ASP A 46 -1.97 -2.90 -5.93
N GLU A 47 -3.24 -3.05 -6.32
CA GLU A 47 -4.36 -2.29 -5.72
C GLU A 47 -4.68 -2.71 -4.29
N LEU A 48 -4.74 -4.02 -4.03
CA LEU A 48 -5.02 -4.53 -2.68
C LEU A 48 -3.94 -4.07 -1.69
N THR A 49 -2.67 -4.16 -2.09
CA THR A 49 -1.52 -3.71 -1.28
C THR A 49 -1.66 -2.22 -0.95
N ARG A 50 -1.87 -1.37 -1.97
CA ARG A 50 -2.01 0.07 -1.75
C ARG A 50 -3.21 0.45 -0.88
N ARG A 51 -4.30 -0.32 -0.92
CA ARG A 51 -5.46 -0.13 -0.03
C ARG A 51 -5.12 -0.51 1.41
N GLY A 52 -4.37 -1.58 1.61
CA GLY A 52 -3.83 -1.97 2.92
C GLY A 52 -2.96 -0.88 3.53
N ASP A 53 -2.00 -0.36 2.76
CA ASP A 53 -1.08 0.69 3.21
C ASP A 53 -1.83 1.96 3.60
N ARG A 54 -2.77 2.42 2.77
CA ARG A 54 -3.60 3.60 3.06
C ARG A 54 -4.50 3.42 4.28
N LEU A 55 -4.96 2.20 4.56
CA LEU A 55 -5.73 1.91 5.75
C LEU A 55 -4.86 2.08 7.01
N ILE A 56 -3.63 1.56 6.97
CA ILE A 56 -2.67 1.69 8.06
C ILE A 56 -2.29 3.16 8.24
N GLU A 57 -1.90 3.86 7.18
CA GLU A 57 -1.57 5.29 7.20
C GLU A 57 -2.69 6.14 7.82
N ARG A 58 -3.95 5.89 7.41
CA ARG A 58 -5.11 6.58 7.98
C ARG A 58 -5.26 6.31 9.47
N ARG A 59 -5.10 5.06 9.91
CA ARG A 59 -5.19 4.68 11.33
C ARG A 59 -4.07 5.30 12.15
N GLN A 60 -2.84 5.30 11.64
CA GLN A 60 -1.70 5.94 12.27
C GLN A 60 -1.94 7.46 12.45
N LYS A 61 -2.43 8.13 11.40
CA LYS A 61 -2.76 9.55 11.46
C LYS A 61 -3.88 9.85 12.47
N GLN A 62 -4.89 8.98 12.56
CA GLN A 62 -5.98 9.11 13.54
C GLN A 62 -5.52 8.88 14.98
N ALA A 63 -4.56 7.99 15.19
CA ALA A 63 -4.01 7.69 16.51
C ALA A 63 -3.16 8.84 17.10
N GLN A 64 -2.73 9.80 16.27
CA GLN A 64 -1.94 10.96 16.68
C GLN A 64 -0.75 10.57 17.56
N PHE A 65 -0.02 9.52 17.17
CA PHE A 65 1.16 9.08 17.88
C PHE A 65 2.14 10.25 18.04
N ARG A 66 2.66 10.42 19.26
CA ARG A 66 3.61 11.49 19.59
C ARG A 66 4.86 11.43 18.71
N ASP A 67 5.32 10.21 18.42
CA ASP A 67 6.37 9.92 17.46
C ASP A 67 5.82 8.96 16.39
N PRO A 68 5.56 9.46 15.17
CA PRO A 68 5.08 8.64 14.05
C PRO A 68 6.09 7.59 13.56
N GLN A 69 7.37 7.74 13.88
CA GLN A 69 8.46 6.87 13.44
C GLN A 69 9.06 6.05 14.59
N ALA A 70 8.36 5.97 15.72
CA ALA A 70 8.78 5.12 16.82
C ALA A 70 8.82 3.65 16.38
N THR A 71 10.03 3.12 16.23
CA THR A 71 10.30 1.70 16.01
C THR A 71 10.73 1.04 17.32
N LEU A 72 10.60 -0.28 17.40
CA LEU A 72 11.08 -1.04 18.56
C LEU A 72 12.59 -0.88 18.79
N ASP A 73 13.35 -0.65 17.72
CA ASP A 73 14.80 -0.45 17.78
C ASP A 73 15.20 0.82 18.54
N ASN A 74 14.37 1.87 18.45
CA ASN A 74 14.60 3.15 19.11
C ASN A 74 13.80 3.29 20.42
N PHE A 75 13.10 2.22 20.83
CA PHE A 75 12.31 2.23 22.05
C PHE A 75 13.22 1.98 23.26
N ASP A 76 13.33 2.99 24.14
CA ASP A 76 14.06 2.85 25.39
C ASP A 76 13.26 1.99 26.38
N PHE A 77 13.50 0.68 26.38
CA PHE A 77 12.92 -0.27 27.33
C PHE A 77 13.36 -0.03 28.79
N ASP A 78 14.41 0.77 28.99
CA ASP A 78 14.92 1.17 30.30
C ASP A 78 14.29 2.47 30.81
N PHE A 79 13.49 3.16 29.98
CA PHE A 79 12.74 4.33 30.37
C PHE A 79 11.76 3.99 31.50
N ASN A 80 12.01 4.56 32.68
CA ASN A 80 11.16 4.51 33.87
C ASN A 80 11.08 3.16 34.60
N LYS A 81 12.24 2.51 34.85
CA LYS A 81 12.39 1.36 35.78
C LYS A 81 11.85 1.58 37.21
N LYS A 82 11.50 2.82 37.61
CA LYS A 82 10.98 3.18 38.94
C LYS A 82 9.45 3.17 39.06
N MET A 83 8.71 2.98 37.96
CA MET A 83 7.27 2.73 38.06
C MET A 83 7.06 1.37 38.73
N ASN A 84 6.38 1.35 39.88
CA ASN A 84 5.99 0.13 40.57
C ASN A 84 5.22 -0.78 39.59
N ARG A 85 5.84 -1.90 39.24
CA ARG A 85 5.29 -2.94 38.35
C ARG A 85 4.34 -3.91 39.07
N SER A 86 3.91 -3.59 40.29
CA SER A 86 2.97 -4.41 41.05
C SER A 86 1.52 -4.05 40.69
N LEU A 87 0.91 -4.88 39.85
CA LEU A 87 -0.52 -5.19 39.92
C LEU A 87 -0.65 -6.57 40.56
#